data_AF-A0A439LQE3-F1
#
_entry.id   AF-A0A439LQE3-F1
#
_cell.length_a   1.000
_cell.length_b   1.000
_cell.length_c   1.000
_cell.angle_alpha   90.00
_cell.angle_beta   90.00
_cell.angle_gamma   90.00
#
_symmetry.space_group_name_H-M   'P 1'
#
loop_
_entity.id
_entity.type
_entity.pdbx_description
1 polymer ?
#
loop_
_entity_poly.entity_id
_entity_poly.type
_entity_poly.pdbx_seq_one_letter_code
_entity_poly.pdbx_strand_id
1 'polypeptide(L)'
;MDLDKETEILEAAYNNQTAILCNLCVLQHLNWHFGGNFDVFQFRHVAANLLYLPPYSPDFNPIENAFTKLKALLRAKAERTIAALWETVGLVIDLFIPAECANYFKAAGYEPD
;
A
#
# COMPACT_ATOMS: atom_id res chain seq x y z
N MET A 1 -8.87 -17.49 -7.54
CA MET A 1 -9.03 -16.06 -7.23
C MET A 1 -10.08 -15.54 -8.18
N ASP A 2 -11.20 -15.10 -7.65
CA ASP A 2 -12.28 -14.55 -8.46
C ASP A 2 -12.01 -13.06 -8.67
N LEU A 3 -11.29 -12.73 -9.74
CA LEU A 3 -10.83 -11.37 -10.03
C LEU A 3 -11.96 -10.46 -10.54
N ASP A 4 -13.06 -11.05 -11.04
CA ASP A 4 -14.11 -10.33 -11.78
C ASP A 4 -15.51 -10.43 -11.11
N LYS A 5 -15.57 -10.77 -9.82
CA LYS A 5 -16.85 -10.81 -9.08
C LYS A 5 -17.18 -9.45 -8.50
N GLU A 6 -18.47 -9.13 -8.44
CA GLU A 6 -18.95 -7.92 -7.75
C GLU A 6 -18.53 -7.93 -6.27
N THR A 7 -18.16 -6.76 -5.77
CA THR A 7 -17.64 -6.58 -4.40
C THR A 7 -18.63 -7.07 -3.35
N GLU A 8 -19.94 -6.93 -3.55
CA GLU A 8 -20.95 -7.43 -2.60
C GLU A 8 -20.92 -8.96 -2.44
N ILE A 9 -20.69 -9.68 -3.55
CA ILE A 9 -20.57 -11.15 -3.56
C ILE A 9 -19.26 -11.57 -2.88
N LEU A 10 -18.17 -10.83 -3.13
CA LEU A 10 -16.88 -11.08 -2.50
C LEU A 10 -16.95 -10.79 -0.99
N GLU A 11 -17.53 -9.66 -0.57
CA GLU A 11 -17.71 -9.31 0.83
C GLU A 11 -18.47 -10.40 1.59
N ALA A 12 -19.57 -10.90 1.06
CA ALA A 12 -20.34 -11.96 1.69
C ALA A 12 -19.56 -13.29 1.82
N ALA A 13 -18.74 -13.63 0.81
CA ALA A 13 -17.96 -14.87 0.82
C ALA A 13 -16.72 -14.79 1.72
N TYR A 14 -16.08 -13.63 1.79
CA TYR A 14 -14.79 -13.41 2.47
C TYR A 14 -14.93 -12.80 3.88
N ASN A 15 -16.05 -12.19 4.26
CA ASN A 15 -16.33 -11.77 5.64
C ASN A 15 -16.81 -12.93 6.54
N ASN A 16 -16.10 -14.05 6.51
CA ASN A 16 -16.37 -15.18 7.40
C ASN A 16 -15.38 -15.21 8.57
N GLN A 17 -15.74 -15.92 9.64
CA GLN A 17 -14.93 -15.98 10.87
C GLN A 17 -13.51 -16.49 10.62
N THR A 18 -13.32 -17.44 9.70
CA THR A 18 -12.01 -18.00 9.37
C THR A 18 -11.09 -16.97 8.71
N ALA A 19 -11.59 -16.23 7.72
CA ALA A 19 -10.84 -15.19 7.03
C ALA A 19 -10.44 -14.04 7.98
N ILE A 20 -11.36 -13.63 8.85
CA ILE A 20 -11.09 -12.60 9.87
C ILE A 20 -9.98 -13.06 10.81
N LEU A 21 -10.02 -14.30 11.30
CA LEU A 21 -8.98 -14.84 12.17
C LEU A 21 -7.63 -14.92 11.46
N CYS A 22 -7.59 -15.34 10.20
CA CYS A 22 -6.36 -15.36 9.41
C CYS A 22 -5.73 -13.97 9.28
N ASN A 23 -6.53 -12.95 8.96
CA ASN A 23 -6.04 -11.58 8.85
C ASN A 23 -5.52 -11.05 10.20
N LEU A 24 -6.23 -11.33 11.30
CA LEU A 24 -5.76 -10.98 12.64
C LEU A 24 -4.42 -11.65 12.98
N CYS A 25 -4.25 -12.94 12.66
CA CYS A 25 -2.98 -13.63 12.84
C CYS A 25 -1.84 -12.99 12.04
N VAL A 26 -2.10 -12.59 10.79
CA VAL A 26 -1.12 -11.88 9.96
C VAL A 26 -0.76 -10.53 10.60
N LEU A 27 -1.76 -9.73 11.00
CA LEU A 27 -1.54 -8.44 11.64
C LEU A 27 -0.76 -8.57 12.96
N GLN A 28 -1.10 -9.55 13.80
CA GLN A 28 -0.35 -9.87 15.02
C GLN A 28 1.09 -10.31 14.71
N HIS A 29 1.28 -11.12 13.67
CA HIS A 29 2.61 -11.55 13.24
C HIS A 29 3.45 -10.37 12.75
N LEU A 30 2.87 -9.43 12.01
CA LEU A 30 3.57 -8.21 11.58
C LEU A 30 4.02 -7.36 12.76
N ASN A 31 3.16 -7.18 13.77
CA ASN A 31 3.54 -6.52 15.02
C ASN A 31 4.75 -7.22 15.67
N TRP A 32 4.70 -8.54 15.81
CA TRP A 32 5.81 -9.30 16.40
C TRP A 32 7.10 -9.22 15.57
N HIS A 33 7.03 -9.43 14.26
CA HIS A 33 8.19 -9.53 13.38
C HIS A 33 8.92 -8.19 13.23
N PHE A 34 8.17 -7.09 13.11
CA PHE A 34 8.71 -5.75 12.91
C PHE A 34 8.79 -4.91 14.19
N GLY A 35 8.44 -5.47 15.36
CA GLY A 35 8.33 -4.69 16.61
C GLY A 35 7.27 -3.59 16.55
N GLY A 36 6.22 -3.80 15.74
CA GLY A 36 5.08 -2.89 15.63
C GLY A 36 4.20 -2.91 16.88
N ASN A 37 3.37 -1.88 17.03
CA ASN A 37 2.48 -1.70 18.18
C ASN A 37 1.07 -1.25 17.80
N PHE A 38 0.65 -1.48 16.55
CA PHE A 38 -0.68 -1.07 16.13
C PHE A 38 -1.75 -1.98 16.75
N ASP A 39 -2.88 -1.39 17.15
CA ASP A 39 -4.03 -2.13 17.64
C ASP A 39 -4.72 -2.84 16.47
N VAL A 40 -4.64 -4.18 16.46
CA VAL A 40 -5.18 -5.02 15.39
C VAL A 40 -6.71 -4.90 15.27
N PHE A 41 -7.40 -4.42 16.31
CA PHE A 41 -8.85 -4.21 16.30
C PHE A 41 -9.27 -2.88 15.67
N GLN A 42 -8.33 -1.98 15.34
CA GLN A 42 -8.61 -0.77 14.55
C GLN A 42 -8.76 -1.07 13.06
N PHE A 43 -8.40 -2.28 12.63
CA PHE A 43 -8.50 -2.69 11.24
C PHE A 43 -9.90 -3.28 10.97
N ARG A 44 -10.45 -2.93 9.82
CA ARG A 44 -11.71 -3.49 9.31
C ARG A 44 -11.39 -4.54 8.25
N HIS A 45 -12.07 -5.68 8.32
CA HIS A 45 -12.08 -6.64 7.24
C HIS A 45 -12.95 -6.10 6.08
N VAL A 46 -12.37 -6.05 4.89
CA VAL A 46 -13.04 -5.65 3.65
C VAL A 46 -12.62 -6.62 2.55
N ALA A 47 -13.55 -6.98 1.68
CA ALA A 47 -13.24 -7.63 0.43
C ALA A 47 -12.83 -6.58 -0.59
N ALA A 48 -11.71 -6.84 -1.27
CA ALA A 48 -11.19 -5.99 -2.32
C ALA A 48 -11.08 -6.81 -3.61
N ASN A 49 -11.33 -6.15 -4.73
CA ASN A 49 -11.02 -6.71 -6.04
C ASN A 49 -9.49 -6.72 -6.20
N LEU A 50 -8.95 -7.88 -6.55
CA LEU A 50 -7.53 -8.01 -6.79
C LEU A 50 -7.25 -7.65 -8.25
N LEU A 51 -6.42 -6.64 -8.49
CA LEU A 51 -5.94 -6.33 -9.83
C LEU A 51 -4.74 -7.22 -10.14
N TYR A 52 -4.76 -7.88 -11.31
CA TYR A 52 -3.65 -8.71 -11.73
C TYR A 52 -2.42 -7.85 -12.02
N LEU A 53 -1.30 -8.17 -11.37
CA LEU A 53 0.01 -7.60 -11.65
C LEU A 53 0.91 -8.71 -12.23
N PRO A 54 1.35 -8.63 -13.50
CA PRO A 54 2.21 -9.66 -14.07
C PRO A 54 3.56 -9.72 -13.34
N PRO A 55 4.18 -10.92 -13.22
CA PRO A 55 5.50 -11.05 -12.58
C PRO A 55 6.53 -10.14 -13.23
N TYR A 56 7.44 -9.59 -12.41
CA TYR A 56 8.56 -8.73 -12.86
C TYR A 56 8.15 -7.55 -13.74
N SER A 57 6.94 -7.02 -13.55
CA SER A 57 6.43 -5.90 -14.34
C SER A 57 6.32 -4.63 -13.50
N PRO A 58 7.45 -4.00 -13.14
CA PRO A 58 7.46 -2.79 -12.32
C PRO A 58 6.71 -1.63 -12.99
N ASP A 59 6.66 -1.61 -14.32
CA ASP A 59 5.96 -0.58 -15.10
C ASP A 59 4.43 -0.56 -14.85
N PHE A 60 3.86 -1.70 -14.44
CA PHE A 60 2.45 -1.82 -14.05
C PHE A 60 2.23 -1.64 -12.55
N ASN A 61 3.23 -1.24 -11.77
CA ASN A 61 3.08 -1.00 -10.34
C ASN A 61 3.19 0.51 -10.04
N PRO A 62 2.08 1.21 -9.72
CA PRO A 62 2.07 2.66 -9.54
C PRO A 62 2.95 3.11 -8.38
N ILE A 63 3.26 2.21 -7.44
CA ILE A 63 4.16 2.51 -6.32
C ILE A 63 5.59 2.81 -6.82
N GLU A 64 6.03 2.24 -7.94
CA GLU A 64 7.38 2.43 -8.46
C GLU A 64 7.63 3.87 -8.91
N ASN A 65 6.59 4.52 -9.47
CA ASN A 65 6.64 5.94 -9.83
C ASN A 65 6.77 6.81 -8.57
N ALA A 66 5.98 6.53 -7.54
CA ALA A 66 6.05 7.24 -6.27
C ALA A 66 7.43 7.05 -5.59
N PHE A 67 7.95 5.82 -5.57
CA PHE A 67 9.26 5.51 -4.99
C PHE A 67 10.41 6.13 -5.78
N THR A 68 10.29 6.23 -7.10
CA THR A 68 11.26 6.94 -7.95
C THR A 68 11.36 8.41 -7.54
N LYS A 69 10.21 9.12 -7.41
CA LYS A 69 10.16 10.50 -6.93
C LYS A 69 10.73 10.63 -5.52
N LEU A 70 10.29 9.78 -4.59
CA LEU A 70 10.75 9.78 -3.20
C LEU A 70 12.28 9.65 -3.13
N LYS A 71 12.84 8.64 -3.83
CA LYS A 71 14.30 8.42 -3.87
C LYS A 71 15.03 9.62 -4.46
N ALA A 72 14.49 10.27 -5.50
CA ALA A 72 15.11 11.46 -6.08
C ALA A 72 15.17 12.62 -5.08
N LEU A 73 14.08 12.88 -4.37
CA LEU A 73 14.01 13.94 -3.35
C LEU A 73 14.96 13.68 -2.17
N LEU A 74 14.99 12.44 -1.67
CA LEU A 74 15.91 12.06 -0.58
C LEU A 74 17.38 12.17 -1.01
N ARG A 75 17.71 11.77 -2.23
CA ARG A 75 19.08 11.92 -2.78
C ARG A 75 19.48 13.38 -2.92
N ALA A 76 18.55 14.26 -3.32
CA ALA A 76 18.80 15.69 -3.43
C ALA A 76 19.07 16.36 -2.06
N LYS A 77 18.40 15.89 -1.00
CA LYS A 77 18.63 16.37 0.38
C LYS A 77 19.95 15.87 0.98
N ALA A 78 20.42 14.70 0.55
CA ALA A 78 21.72 14.15 0.90
C ALA A 78 21.98 14.03 2.42
N GLU A 79 20.95 13.71 3.19
CA GLU A 79 21.07 13.49 4.63
C GLU A 79 22.08 12.38 4.97
N ARG A 80 22.74 12.52 6.12
CA ARG A 80 23.81 11.61 6.58
C ARG A 80 23.54 10.96 7.94
N THR A 81 22.39 11.25 8.53
CA THR A 81 21.97 10.63 9.79
C THR A 81 20.58 10.02 9.64
N ILE A 82 20.30 8.98 10.42
CA ILE A 82 18.98 8.32 10.42
C ILE A 82 17.89 9.30 10.89
N ALA A 83 18.17 10.11 11.91
CA ALA A 83 17.22 11.09 12.43
C ALA A 83 16.85 12.14 11.39
N ALA A 84 17.84 12.76 10.73
CA ALA A 84 17.58 13.76 9.70
C ALA A 84 16.90 13.17 8.45
N LEU A 85 17.23 11.91 8.12
CA LEU A 85 16.52 11.18 7.06
C LEU A 85 15.04 11.00 7.40
N TRP A 86 14.71 10.61 8.63
CA TRP A 86 13.31 10.46 9.08
C TRP A 86 12.53 11.77 9.02
N GLU A 87 13.10 12.87 9.53
CA GLU A 87 12.50 14.20 9.44
C GLU A 87 12.26 14.61 7.98
N THR A 88 13.26 14.36 7.13
CA THR A 88 13.16 14.66 5.69
C THR A 88 12.08 13.84 5.01
N VAL A 89 11.94 12.55 5.34
CA VAL A 89 10.86 11.71 4.81
C VAL A 89 9.50 12.29 5.18
N GLY A 90 9.31 12.71 6.44
CA GLY A 90 8.07 13.37 6.88
C GLY A 90 7.73 14.60 6.05
N LEU A 91 8.71 15.48 5.83
CA LEU A 91 8.52 16.70 5.01
C LEU A 91 8.27 16.41 3.52
N VAL A 92 8.88 15.36 2.99
CA VAL A 92 8.79 15.01 1.56
C VAL A 92 7.46 14.36 1.22
N ILE A 93 6.86 13.62 2.16
CA ILE A 93 5.55 12.97 1.96
C ILE A 93 4.46 14.00 1.64
N ASP A 94 4.50 15.19 2.23
CA ASP A 94 3.55 16.28 1.96
C ASP A 94 3.61 16.81 0.51
N LEU A 95 4.66 16.46 -0.25
CA LEU A 95 4.82 16.83 -1.66
C LEU A 95 4.08 15.90 -2.64
N PHE A 96 3.45 14.82 -2.14
CA PHE A 96 2.67 13.86 -2.93
C PHE A 96 1.19 14.25 -2.90
N ILE A 97 0.80 15.10 -3.84
CA ILE A 97 -0.58 15.60 -3.91
C ILE A 97 -1.51 14.56 -4.58
N PRO A 98 -2.81 14.52 -4.21
CA PRO A 98 -3.74 13.52 -4.75
C PRO A 98 -3.81 13.46 -6.28
N ALA A 99 -3.77 14.61 -6.95
CA ALA A 99 -3.81 14.69 -8.41
C ALA A 99 -2.56 14.05 -9.06
N GLU A 100 -1.40 14.16 -8.43
CA GLU A 100 -0.18 13.52 -8.89
C GLU A 100 -0.22 12.01 -8.65
N CYS A 101 -0.72 11.59 -7.49
CA CYS A 101 -0.92 10.18 -7.18
C CYS A 101 -1.83 9.50 -8.23
N ALA A 102 -2.94 10.16 -8.61
CA ALA A 102 -3.82 9.66 -9.68
C ALA A 102 -3.08 9.47 -11.02
N ASN A 103 -2.12 10.34 -11.34
CA ASN A 103 -1.30 10.19 -12.54
C ASN A 103 -0.38 8.96 -12.48
N TYR A 104 0.08 8.55 -11.29
CA TYR A 104 0.88 7.32 -11.16
C TYR A 104 0.05 6.07 -11.48
N PHE A 105 -1.20 6.02 -11.02
CA PHE A 105 -2.15 4.96 -11.36
C PHE A 105 -2.40 4.93 -12.87
N LYS A 106 -2.70 6.08 -13.47
CA LYS A 106 -2.93 6.20 -14.91
C LYS A 106 -1.71 5.75 -15.73
N ALA A 107 -0.50 6.13 -15.30
CA ALA A 107 0.75 5.73 -15.96
C ALA A 107 0.99 4.21 -15.89
N ALA A 108 0.54 3.56 -14.82
CA ALA A 108 0.61 2.11 -14.65
C ALA A 108 -0.56 1.36 -15.34
N GLY A 109 -1.44 2.06 -16.06
CA GLY A 109 -2.56 1.46 -16.78
C GLY A 109 -3.84 1.27 -15.96
N TYR A 110 -3.91 1.88 -14.77
CA TYR A 110 -5.12 1.88 -13.94
C TYR A 110 -5.89 3.19 -14.16
N GLU A 111 -7.10 3.10 -14.69
CA GLU A 111 -8.00 4.25 -14.76
C GLU A 111 -8.65 4.45 -13.38
N PRO A 112 -8.52 5.64 -12.77
CA PRO A 112 -9.33 5.97 -11.61
C PRO A 112 -10.78 6.16 -12.06
N ASP A 113 -11.70 5.41 -11.45
CA ASP A 113 -13.15 5.61 -11.58
C ASP A 113 -13.58 7.03 -11.13
#